data_AF-A0A8J3U4C7-F1
#
_entry.id   AF-A0A8J3U4C7-F1
#
_cell.length_a   1.000
_cell.length_b   1.000
_cell.length_c   1.000
_cell.angle_alpha   90.00
_cell.angle_beta   90.00
_cell.angle_gamma   90.00
#
_symmetry.space_group_name_H-M   'P 1'
#
loop_
_entity.id
_entity.type
_entity.pdbx_description
1 polymer ?
#
loop_
_entity_poly.entity_id
_entity_poly.type
_entity_poly.pdbx_seq_one_letter_code
_entity_poly.pdbx_strand_id
1 'polypeptide(L)'
;MGSFPRIIGGIGAFVLAGITLGAAPSPAQAMPRLARAVTAVPCDPDALVTAIRTANGAGVGTLLLSPICVYNYVAAAAPGDALPIITGDITLVGGLNTTIRRDPTTPNAFRVLEVASGATLRVRRISIVGGSTTNFGGGILNAGTVVLDHTVLAGNQASNGGAFANYAGANATISHSVLNENSAGSVGGGAIINFGTLTMSNSILNKNTAPINGGGLNTQPNGVSHLIQSIVVNNTSGSLGGGTSNLGTTDLEGLVVTGNKGSGGGGIATGNADVSIRKSIVDNNVPDNCSPLNTIQGCVD
;
A
#
# COMPACT_ATOMS: atom_id res chain seq x y z
N MET A 1 -35.51 -56.30 -44.65
CA MET A 1 -36.21 -56.72 -43.42
C MET A 1 -35.99 -58.21 -43.23
N GLY A 2 -35.39 -58.60 -42.10
CA GLY A 2 -35.31 -60.00 -41.64
C GLY A 2 -34.05 -60.78 -42.04
N SER A 3 -33.12 -60.96 -41.10
CA SER A 3 -32.82 -62.26 -40.46
C SER A 3 -31.47 -62.23 -39.72
N PHE A 4 -31.48 -62.67 -38.46
CA PHE A 4 -30.30 -62.98 -37.66
C PHE A 4 -29.67 -64.31 -38.13
N PRO A 5 -28.37 -64.54 -37.84
CA PRO A 5 -28.10 -65.54 -36.80
C PRO A 5 -26.93 -65.20 -35.86
N ARG A 6 -27.01 -65.74 -34.64
CA ARG A 6 -25.88 -65.89 -33.70
C ARG A 6 -25.05 -67.12 -34.10
N ILE A 7 -23.73 -67.03 -34.06
CA ILE A 7 -22.83 -68.18 -33.90
C ILE A 7 -21.75 -67.84 -32.85
N ILE A 8 -21.50 -68.83 -32.00
CA ILE A 8 -20.58 -68.93 -30.88
C ILE A 8 -19.21 -69.40 -31.39
N GLY A 9 -18.09 -68.94 -30.82
CA GLY A 9 -16.80 -69.62 -31.02
C GLY A 9 -15.54 -68.94 -30.48
N GLY A 10 -15.10 -69.37 -29.30
CA GLY A 10 -13.74 -69.90 -29.08
C GLY A 10 -12.48 -69.04 -29.31
N ILE A 11 -11.91 -68.57 -28.19
CA ILE A 11 -10.48 -68.60 -27.76
C ILE A 11 -9.39 -68.48 -28.84
N GLY A 12 -8.59 -67.42 -28.70
CA GLY A 12 -7.24 -67.32 -29.26
C GLY A 12 -6.46 -66.19 -28.61
N ALA A 13 -5.78 -66.49 -27.49
CA ALA A 13 -4.84 -65.57 -26.86
C ALA A 13 -3.60 -65.41 -27.74
N PHE A 14 -3.29 -64.19 -28.16
CA PHE A 14 -1.97 -63.81 -28.63
C PHE A 14 -1.47 -62.62 -27.80
N VAL A 15 -0.50 -62.93 -26.94
CA VAL A 15 0.33 -61.97 -26.22
C VAL A 15 1.27 -61.33 -27.23
N LEU A 16 1.13 -60.02 -27.46
CA LEU A 16 2.22 -59.19 -27.97
C LEU A 16 2.58 -58.17 -26.89
N ALA A 17 3.73 -58.41 -26.26
CA ALA A 17 4.39 -57.43 -25.39
C ALA A 17 4.91 -56.28 -26.26
N GLY A 18 4.14 -55.19 -26.35
CA GLY A 18 4.61 -53.92 -26.88
C GLY A 18 5.32 -53.14 -25.78
N ILE A 19 6.65 -53.05 -25.86
CA ILE A 19 7.49 -52.22 -25.00
C ILE A 19 7.06 -50.76 -25.21
N THR A 20 6.48 -50.13 -24.20
CA THR A 20 6.30 -48.68 -24.18
C THR A 20 7.67 -48.04 -23.94
N LEU A 21 8.20 -47.31 -24.94
CA LEU A 21 9.26 -46.34 -24.67
C LEU A 21 8.67 -45.26 -23.76
N GLY A 22 8.96 -45.34 -22.47
CA GLY A 22 8.73 -44.24 -21.55
C GLY A 22 9.62 -43.07 -21.96
N ALA A 23 9.01 -42.01 -22.48
CA ALA A 23 9.71 -40.73 -22.61
C ALA A 23 10.12 -40.28 -21.21
N ALA A 24 11.43 -40.21 -20.97
CA ALA A 24 11.95 -39.62 -19.74
C ALA A 24 11.45 -38.16 -19.66
N PRO A 25 10.96 -37.69 -18.50
CA PRO A 25 10.66 -36.28 -18.36
C PRO A 25 11.95 -35.49 -18.59
N SER A 26 11.89 -34.51 -19.49
CA SER A 26 12.96 -33.53 -19.70
C SER A 26 13.43 -33.01 -18.34
N PRO A 27 14.75 -32.85 -18.11
CA PRO A 27 15.21 -32.24 -16.88
C PRO A 27 14.58 -30.85 -16.81
N ALA A 28 13.69 -30.65 -15.83
CA ALA A 28 13.21 -29.33 -15.49
C ALA A 28 14.46 -28.50 -15.19
N GLN A 29 14.81 -27.59 -16.12
CA GLN A 29 15.83 -26.61 -15.87
C GLN A 29 15.35 -25.81 -14.67
N ALA A 30 15.94 -26.07 -13.50
CA ALA A 30 15.78 -25.22 -12.35
C ALA A 30 16.23 -23.83 -12.80
N MET A 31 15.27 -22.93 -13.02
CA MET A 31 15.57 -21.54 -13.28
C MET A 31 16.46 -21.06 -12.13
N PRO A 32 17.65 -20.50 -12.42
CA PRO A 32 18.49 -19.99 -11.35
C PRO A 32 17.66 -18.93 -10.64
N ARG A 33 17.43 -19.16 -9.34
CA ARG A 33 16.83 -18.15 -8.47
C ARG A 33 17.79 -16.96 -8.53
N LEU A 34 17.43 -15.93 -9.30
CA LEU A 34 18.26 -14.73 -9.45
C LEU A 34 18.62 -14.27 -8.03
N ALA A 35 19.91 -14.36 -7.70
CA ALA A 35 20.40 -13.90 -6.42
C ALA A 35 20.03 -12.42 -6.34
N ARG A 36 19.34 -12.03 -5.26
CA ARG A 36 18.88 -10.66 -5.08
C ARG A 36 20.10 -9.75 -4.96
N ALA A 37 20.44 -9.05 -6.05
CA ALA A 37 21.59 -8.16 -6.07
C ALA A 37 21.41 -7.08 -5.00
N VAL A 38 22.41 -6.95 -4.13
CA VAL A 38 22.46 -5.91 -3.10
C VAL A 38 23.38 -4.81 -3.61
N THR A 39 22.83 -3.62 -3.79
CA THR A 39 23.55 -2.45 -4.32
C THR A 39 23.60 -1.38 -3.24
N ALA A 40 24.80 -0.98 -2.83
CA ALA A 40 24.97 0.19 -1.97
C ALA A 40 24.76 1.47 -2.80
N VAL A 41 23.95 2.38 -2.28
CA VAL A 41 23.63 3.66 -2.92
C VAL A 41 24.30 4.77 -2.10
N PRO A 42 25.27 5.51 -2.67
CA PRO A 42 25.88 6.64 -1.98
C PRO A 42 24.85 7.73 -1.68
N CYS A 43 25.20 8.70 -0.84
CA CYS A 43 24.32 9.82 -0.50
C CYS A 43 24.21 10.82 -1.66
N ASP A 44 23.55 10.40 -2.74
CA ASP A 44 23.41 11.13 -3.99
C ASP A 44 22.03 10.79 -4.63
N PRO A 45 21.15 11.79 -4.83
CA PRO A 45 19.86 11.61 -5.49
C PRO A 45 19.95 10.93 -6.86
N ASP A 46 20.94 11.26 -7.68
CA ASP A 46 21.09 10.73 -9.04
C ASP A 46 21.60 9.28 -9.03
N ALA A 47 22.42 8.94 -8.03
CA ALA A 47 22.84 7.56 -7.79
C ALA A 47 21.64 6.66 -7.41
N LEU A 48 20.71 7.16 -6.59
CA LEU A 48 19.49 6.41 -6.25
C LEU A 48 18.59 6.22 -7.48
N VAL A 49 18.41 7.26 -8.29
CA VAL A 49 17.66 7.18 -9.55
C VAL A 49 18.29 6.12 -10.47
N THR A 50 19.61 6.13 -10.63
CA THR A 50 20.34 5.16 -11.47
C THR A 50 20.18 3.74 -10.93
N ALA A 51 20.34 3.55 -9.62
CA ALA A 51 20.20 2.25 -8.97
C ALA A 51 18.79 1.66 -9.14
N ILE A 52 17.74 2.49 -9.06
CA ILE A 52 16.36 2.04 -9.31
C ILE A 52 16.17 1.63 -10.77
N ARG A 53 16.68 2.41 -11.74
CA ARG A 53 16.59 2.02 -13.17
C ARG A 53 17.27 0.68 -13.44
N THR A 54 18.45 0.45 -12.86
CA THR A 54 19.16 -0.82 -12.98
C THR A 54 18.37 -1.97 -12.35
N ALA A 55 17.81 -1.79 -11.15
CA ALA A 55 17.00 -2.81 -10.48
C ALA A 55 15.71 -3.13 -11.25
N ASN A 56 15.05 -2.11 -11.81
CA ASN A 56 13.88 -2.29 -12.68
C ASN A 56 14.24 -3.08 -13.94
N GLY A 57 15.36 -2.76 -14.60
CA GLY A 57 15.82 -3.49 -15.78
C GLY A 57 16.16 -4.96 -15.49
N ALA A 58 16.62 -5.26 -14.27
CA ALA A 58 16.85 -6.63 -13.80
C ALA A 58 15.57 -7.33 -13.29
N GLY A 59 14.46 -6.60 -13.10
CA GLY A 59 13.23 -7.08 -12.49
C GLY A 59 13.31 -7.34 -10.98
N VAL A 60 14.48 -7.17 -10.36
CA VAL A 60 14.71 -7.39 -8.93
C VAL A 60 15.89 -6.56 -8.41
N GLY A 61 15.82 -6.11 -7.16
CA GLY A 61 16.98 -5.48 -6.51
C GLY A 61 16.80 -5.21 -5.01
N THR A 62 17.90 -5.15 -4.27
CA THR A 62 17.94 -4.60 -2.91
C THR A 62 18.91 -3.43 -2.89
N LEU A 63 18.42 -2.24 -2.58
CA LEU A 63 19.19 -1.00 -2.55
C LEU A 63 19.42 -0.58 -1.10
N LEU A 64 20.68 -0.53 -0.68
CA LEU A 64 21.08 -0.06 0.64
C LEU A 64 21.40 1.43 0.56
N LEU A 65 20.51 2.26 1.06
CA LEU A 65 20.68 3.71 1.08
C LEU A 65 21.59 4.11 2.24
N SER A 66 22.38 5.15 2.01
CA SER A 66 23.31 5.67 3.00
C SER A 66 22.56 6.17 4.25
N PRO A 67 23.02 5.85 5.48
CA PRO A 67 22.50 6.44 6.70
C PRO A 67 22.90 7.92 6.79
N ILE A 68 22.15 8.69 7.58
CA ILE A 68 22.35 10.13 7.84
C ILE A 68 22.44 10.89 6.51
N CYS A 69 21.47 10.61 5.64
CA CYS A 69 21.46 11.12 4.27
C CYS A 69 20.07 11.61 3.90
N VAL A 70 20.04 12.74 3.18
CA VAL A 70 18.84 13.24 2.53
C VAL A 70 19.04 13.17 1.02
N TYR A 71 18.35 12.22 0.38
CA TYR A 71 18.18 12.14 -1.07
C TYR A 71 17.16 13.21 -1.48
N ASN A 72 17.66 14.39 -1.81
CA ASN A 72 16.88 15.58 -2.06
C ASN A 72 16.63 15.84 -3.55
N TYR A 73 15.36 15.93 -3.94
CA TYR A 73 14.95 16.13 -5.33
C TYR A 73 14.36 17.52 -5.54
N VAL A 74 14.92 18.28 -6.48
CA VAL A 74 14.38 19.59 -6.92
C VAL A 74 13.59 19.50 -8.22
N ALA A 75 13.69 18.37 -8.92
CA ALA A 75 12.98 18.07 -10.16
C ALA A 75 12.62 16.58 -10.21
N ALA A 76 11.62 16.25 -11.02
CA ALA A 76 11.16 14.90 -11.24
C ALA A 76 12.15 14.11 -12.13
N ALA A 77 12.48 12.86 -11.75
CA ALA A 77 13.30 11.96 -12.55
C ALA A 77 12.49 11.08 -13.52
N ALA A 78 11.15 11.09 -13.38
CA ALA A 78 10.17 10.48 -14.27
C ALA A 78 8.92 11.40 -14.35
N PRO A 79 8.00 11.20 -15.31
CA PRO A 79 6.82 12.07 -15.46
C PRO A 79 5.96 12.15 -14.18
N GLY A 80 6.13 13.24 -13.42
CA GLY A 80 5.39 13.50 -12.18
C GLY A 80 6.00 12.90 -10.90
N ASP A 81 7.18 12.28 -10.96
CA ASP A 81 7.80 11.55 -9.85
C ASP A 81 9.27 11.89 -9.62
N ALA A 82 9.66 12.03 -8.35
CA ALA A 82 11.05 12.23 -7.93
C ALA A 82 11.95 11.05 -8.34
N LEU A 83 11.41 9.84 -8.35
CA LEU A 83 12.11 8.59 -8.66
C LEU A 83 11.47 7.86 -9.84
N PRO A 84 12.21 7.00 -10.57
CA PRO A 84 11.62 6.15 -11.60
C PRO A 84 10.52 5.26 -11.01
N ILE A 85 9.43 5.06 -11.77
CA ILE A 85 8.35 4.13 -11.41
C ILE A 85 8.93 2.74 -11.15
N ILE A 86 8.54 2.12 -10.04
CA ILE A 86 8.96 0.76 -9.68
C ILE A 86 8.18 -0.24 -10.53
N THR A 87 8.90 -1.03 -11.33
CA THR A 87 8.32 -2.05 -12.23
C THR A 87 8.73 -3.48 -11.89
N GLY A 88 9.74 -3.67 -11.03
CA GLY A 88 10.22 -4.98 -10.56
C GLY A 88 9.92 -5.26 -9.08
N ASP A 89 10.59 -6.28 -8.51
CA ASP A 89 10.65 -6.54 -7.06
C ASP A 89 11.84 -5.80 -6.45
N ILE A 90 11.59 -4.61 -5.91
CA ILE A 90 12.62 -3.74 -5.33
C ILE A 90 12.46 -3.66 -3.81
N THR A 91 13.58 -3.72 -3.10
CA THR A 91 13.66 -3.35 -1.67
C THR A 91 14.61 -2.19 -1.47
N LEU A 92 14.11 -1.14 -0.81
CA LEU A 92 14.89 -0.01 -0.34
C LEU A 92 15.10 -0.17 1.16
N VAL A 93 16.37 -0.16 1.59
CA VAL A 93 16.74 -0.25 3.01
C VAL A 93 17.55 0.98 3.37
N GLY A 94 17.00 1.82 4.22
CA GLY A 94 17.72 2.93 4.83
C GLY A 94 18.35 2.55 6.16
N GLY A 95 18.96 3.55 6.80
CA GLY A 95 19.51 3.49 8.14
C GLY A 95 19.02 4.66 9.00
N LEU A 96 19.80 5.02 10.00
CA LEU A 96 19.51 6.18 10.86
C LEU A 96 19.32 7.44 10.01
N ASN A 97 18.20 8.15 10.13
CA ASN A 97 17.93 9.41 9.43
C ASN A 97 18.11 9.36 7.89
N THR A 98 17.85 8.23 7.24
CA THR A 98 17.77 8.17 5.78
C THR A 98 16.44 8.74 5.30
N THR A 99 16.50 9.79 4.47
CA THR A 99 15.32 10.50 3.96
C THR A 99 15.34 10.59 2.44
N ILE A 100 14.21 10.32 1.80
CA ILE A 100 13.93 10.65 0.40
C ILE A 100 12.94 11.82 0.42
N ARG A 101 13.35 12.96 -0.15
CA ARG A 101 12.62 14.23 0.01
C ARG A 101 12.43 14.94 -1.32
N ARG A 102 11.21 15.42 -1.56
CA ARG A 102 10.99 16.52 -2.51
C ARG A 102 11.36 17.84 -1.81
N ASP A 103 12.26 18.60 -2.40
CA ASP A 103 12.72 19.86 -1.83
C ASP A 103 11.55 20.85 -1.67
N PRO A 104 11.35 21.48 -0.50
CA PRO A 104 10.24 22.39 -0.27
C PRO A 104 10.32 23.68 -1.11
N THR A 105 11.49 24.05 -1.64
CA THR A 105 11.67 25.25 -2.46
C THR A 105 11.38 25.01 -3.95
N THR A 106 11.15 23.77 -4.38
CA THR A 106 10.83 23.51 -5.79
C THR A 106 9.40 23.98 -6.11
N PRO A 107 9.20 24.75 -7.18
CA PRO A 107 7.87 25.23 -7.57
C PRO A 107 7.02 24.11 -8.19
N ASN A 108 7.66 23.07 -8.74
CA ASN A 108 6.98 22.01 -9.45
C ASN A 108 6.53 20.91 -8.50
N ALA A 109 5.24 20.59 -8.51
CA ALA A 109 4.70 19.45 -7.78
C ALA A 109 5.14 18.14 -8.44
N PHE A 110 5.69 17.21 -7.66
CA PHE A 110 5.88 15.82 -8.03
C PHE A 110 5.77 14.90 -6.80
N ARG A 111 5.29 13.68 -7.02
CA ARG A 111 5.21 12.61 -6.03
C ARG A 111 6.61 12.04 -5.77
N VAL A 112 6.83 11.36 -4.63
CA VAL A 112 8.15 10.77 -4.35
C VAL A 112 8.33 9.41 -5.04
N LEU A 113 7.37 8.49 -4.88
CA LEU A 113 7.45 7.12 -5.38
C LEU A 113 6.15 6.68 -6.05
N GLU A 114 6.27 5.92 -7.14
CA GLU A 114 5.15 5.20 -7.77
C GLU A 114 5.52 3.72 -7.96
N VAL A 115 4.56 2.84 -7.73
CA VAL A 115 4.68 1.39 -7.94
C VAL A 115 3.66 0.92 -8.95
N ALA A 116 4.14 0.36 -10.06
CA ALA A 116 3.30 -0.14 -11.15
C ALA A 116 2.57 -1.43 -10.78
N SER A 117 1.52 -1.76 -11.54
CA SER A 117 0.81 -3.03 -11.38
C SER A 117 1.74 -4.23 -11.63
N GLY A 118 1.60 -5.26 -10.80
CA GLY A 118 2.48 -6.44 -10.82
C GLY A 118 3.86 -6.24 -10.18
N ALA A 119 4.26 -4.99 -9.87
CA ALA A 119 5.52 -4.71 -9.19
C ALA A 119 5.40 -4.83 -7.67
N THR A 120 6.53 -4.98 -6.99
CA THR A 120 6.60 -5.02 -5.52
C THR A 120 7.66 -4.07 -5.00
N LEU A 121 7.27 -3.17 -4.10
CA LEU A 121 8.20 -2.31 -3.37
C LEU A 121 8.18 -2.66 -1.89
N ARG A 122 9.35 -2.86 -1.30
CA ARG A 122 9.52 -2.91 0.16
C ARG A 122 10.41 -1.78 0.61
N VAL A 123 9.95 -0.97 1.56
CA VAL A 123 10.69 0.18 2.09
C VAL A 123 10.90 -0.02 3.58
N ARG A 124 12.16 0.06 4.02
CA ARG A 124 12.54 -0.15 5.42
C ARG A 124 13.39 0.99 5.93
N ARG A 125 13.04 1.58 7.08
CA ARG A 125 13.86 2.60 7.76
C ARG A 125 14.19 3.81 6.88
N ILE A 126 13.18 4.31 6.17
CA ILE A 126 13.30 5.48 5.31
C ILE A 126 12.17 6.44 5.62
N SER A 127 12.49 7.73 5.68
CA SER A 127 11.51 8.82 5.70
C SER A 127 11.22 9.28 4.27
N ILE A 128 9.94 9.38 3.91
CA ILE A 128 9.44 9.88 2.61
C ILE A 128 8.72 11.20 2.86
N VAL A 129 9.30 12.29 2.38
CA VAL A 129 8.97 13.63 2.86
C VAL A 129 8.67 14.62 1.74
N GLY A 130 7.62 15.43 1.94
CA GLY A 130 7.36 16.63 1.14
C GLY A 130 6.89 16.39 -0.30
N GLY A 131 6.55 15.14 -0.65
CA GLY A 131 5.97 14.82 -1.95
C GLY A 131 4.69 15.61 -2.17
N SER A 132 4.48 16.12 -3.38
CA SER A 132 3.37 17.01 -3.69
C SER A 132 2.84 16.71 -5.09
N THR A 133 1.55 16.42 -5.25
CA THR A 133 0.96 16.18 -6.58
C THR A 133 -0.48 16.67 -6.64
N THR A 134 -0.96 17.00 -7.83
CA THR A 134 -2.39 17.25 -8.08
C THR A 134 -3.18 15.95 -8.38
N ASN A 135 -2.52 14.80 -8.25
CA ASN A 135 -3.10 13.48 -8.44
C ASN A 135 -3.19 12.72 -7.09
N PHE A 136 -3.15 11.40 -7.12
CA PHE A 136 -3.14 10.51 -5.95
C PHE A 136 -1.74 10.28 -5.39
N GLY A 137 -1.62 10.21 -4.05
CA GLY A 137 -0.43 9.71 -3.35
C GLY A 137 0.75 10.69 -3.39
N GLY A 138 0.82 11.68 -2.50
CA GLY A 138 1.92 12.66 -2.54
C GLY A 138 3.27 12.03 -2.24
N GLY A 139 3.32 11.14 -1.24
CA GLY A 139 4.49 10.32 -0.96
C GLY A 139 4.57 9.12 -1.91
N ILE A 140 3.56 8.24 -1.86
CA ILE A 140 3.55 6.98 -2.61
C ILE A 140 2.21 6.77 -3.31
N LEU A 141 2.27 6.40 -4.59
CA LEU A 141 1.15 5.84 -5.34
C LEU A 141 1.40 4.35 -5.58
N ASN A 142 0.49 3.49 -5.13
CA ASN A 142 0.58 2.05 -5.28
C ASN A 142 -0.49 1.49 -6.23
N ALA A 143 -0.06 0.92 -7.35
CA ALA A 143 -0.87 0.08 -8.23
C ALA A 143 -0.49 -1.42 -8.16
N GLY A 144 0.53 -1.78 -7.37
CA GLY A 144 1.06 -3.13 -7.20
C GLY A 144 1.03 -3.57 -5.74
N THR A 145 2.17 -4.02 -5.22
CA THR A 145 2.34 -4.39 -3.81
C THR A 145 3.35 -3.48 -3.10
N VAL A 146 2.95 -2.87 -1.99
CA VAL A 146 3.88 -2.11 -1.12
C VAL A 146 3.93 -2.70 0.29
N VAL A 147 5.14 -2.84 0.82
CA VAL A 147 5.40 -3.14 2.23
C VAL A 147 6.24 -2.02 2.84
N LEU A 148 5.70 -1.33 3.83
CA LEU A 148 6.38 -0.31 4.62
C LEU A 148 6.66 -0.85 6.03
N ASP A 149 7.91 -0.78 6.46
CA ASP A 149 8.37 -1.26 7.77
C ASP A 149 9.32 -0.25 8.39
N HIS A 150 8.98 0.29 9.57
CA HIS A 150 9.76 1.35 10.22
C HIS A 150 9.97 2.58 9.34
N THR A 151 8.91 3.08 8.70
CA THR A 151 8.98 4.23 7.79
C THR A 151 8.29 5.45 8.38
N VAL A 152 8.65 6.63 7.87
CA VAL A 152 7.95 7.88 8.17
C VAL A 152 7.46 8.48 6.86
N LEU A 153 6.17 8.77 6.72
CA LEU A 153 5.65 9.58 5.61
C LEU A 153 5.17 10.91 6.18
N ALA A 154 5.88 11.99 5.87
CA ALA A 154 5.64 13.29 6.49
C ALA A 154 5.50 14.45 5.51
N GLY A 155 4.56 15.36 5.77
CA GLY A 155 4.43 16.61 5.00
C GLY A 155 4.06 16.39 3.53
N ASN A 156 3.52 15.22 3.18
CA ASN A 156 3.16 14.91 1.81
C ASN A 156 1.76 15.42 1.47
N GLN A 157 1.58 15.87 0.23
CA GLN A 157 0.38 16.55 -0.24
C GLN A 157 -0.09 15.96 -1.56
N ALA A 158 -1.39 15.72 -1.69
CA ALA A 158 -1.99 15.19 -2.92
C ALA A 158 -3.40 15.74 -3.09
N SER A 159 -4.03 15.55 -4.26
CA SER A 159 -5.47 15.73 -4.35
C SER A 159 -6.20 14.74 -3.45
N ASN A 160 -5.73 13.50 -3.37
CA ASN A 160 -6.25 12.46 -2.47
C ASN A 160 -5.13 11.51 -2.03
N GLY A 161 -5.18 11.05 -0.77
CA GLY A 161 -4.08 10.24 -0.21
C GLY A 161 -2.81 11.07 -0.08
N GLY A 162 -2.80 12.06 0.83
CA GLY A 162 -1.68 13.00 0.95
C GLY A 162 -0.33 12.29 1.07
N ALA A 163 -0.26 11.26 1.92
CA ALA A 163 0.90 10.39 2.07
C ALA A 163 0.91 9.24 1.06
N PHE A 164 -0.21 8.52 0.98
CA PHE A 164 -0.28 7.21 0.34
C PHE A 164 -1.62 7.02 -0.35
N ALA A 165 -1.58 6.52 -1.59
CA ALA A 165 -2.77 6.08 -2.31
C ALA A 165 -2.61 4.62 -2.75
N ASN A 166 -3.58 3.79 -2.37
CA ASN A 166 -3.64 2.38 -2.75
C ASN A 166 -4.73 2.18 -3.80
N TYR A 167 -4.37 1.82 -5.03
CA TYR A 167 -5.35 1.62 -6.09
C TYR A 167 -6.14 0.32 -5.95
N ALA A 168 -7.25 0.24 -6.69
CA ALA A 168 -8.04 -0.98 -6.79
C ALA A 168 -7.18 -2.15 -7.28
N GLY A 169 -7.30 -3.30 -6.60
CA GLY A 169 -6.47 -4.48 -6.86
C GLY A 169 -5.05 -4.44 -6.29
N ALA A 170 -4.60 -3.30 -5.74
CA ALA A 170 -3.30 -3.17 -5.10
C ALA A 170 -3.32 -3.65 -3.63
N ASN A 171 -2.17 -4.09 -3.13
CA ASN A 171 -1.99 -4.55 -1.76
C ASN A 171 -0.95 -3.69 -1.03
N ALA A 172 -1.28 -3.23 0.17
CA ALA A 172 -0.38 -2.47 1.02
C ALA A 172 -0.31 -3.09 2.42
N THR A 173 0.91 -3.26 2.93
CA THR A 173 1.17 -3.57 4.34
C THR A 173 2.01 -2.45 4.93
N ILE A 174 1.54 -1.83 6.02
CA ILE A 174 2.25 -0.77 6.74
C ILE A 174 2.46 -1.22 8.17
N SER A 175 3.71 -1.21 8.64
CA SER A 175 4.04 -1.65 9.99
C SER A 175 5.09 -0.76 10.66
N HIS A 176 4.96 -0.57 11.97
CA HIS A 176 5.92 0.21 12.77
C HIS A 176 6.19 1.61 12.20
N SER A 177 5.20 2.21 11.54
CA SER A 177 5.40 3.41 10.74
C SER A 177 4.58 4.58 11.25
N VAL A 178 5.03 5.79 10.90
CA VAL A 178 4.35 7.04 11.27
C VAL A 178 3.98 7.78 9.99
N LEU A 179 2.70 8.11 9.84
CA LEU A 179 2.21 8.98 8.78
C LEU A 179 1.72 10.26 9.44
N ASN A 180 2.49 11.34 9.33
CA ASN A 180 2.22 12.58 10.03
C ASN A 180 2.16 13.82 9.14
N GLU A 181 1.26 14.74 9.47
CA GLU A 181 1.20 16.07 8.84
C GLU A 181 1.06 16.00 7.31
N ASN A 182 0.34 14.99 6.81
CA ASN A 182 0.03 14.86 5.38
C ASN A 182 -1.33 15.48 5.08
N SER A 183 -1.52 15.97 3.85
CA SER A 183 -2.75 16.66 3.45
C SER A 183 -3.30 16.18 2.11
N ALA A 184 -4.61 15.96 2.07
CA ALA A 184 -5.37 15.86 0.82
C ALA A 184 -5.94 17.23 0.44
N GLY A 185 -6.12 17.49 -0.86
CA GLY A 185 -6.64 18.74 -1.40
C GLY A 185 -8.04 18.67 -2.01
N SER A 186 -8.60 17.48 -2.25
CA SER A 186 -9.92 17.30 -2.90
C SER A 186 -10.94 16.53 -2.06
N VAL A 187 -10.85 15.21 -1.95
CA VAL A 187 -11.89 14.41 -1.28
C VAL A 187 -11.40 13.96 0.07
N GLY A 188 -10.38 13.10 0.12
CA GLY A 188 -10.07 12.47 1.39
C GLY A 188 -8.76 11.71 1.48
N GLY A 189 -8.57 11.12 2.65
CA GLY A 189 -7.37 10.39 2.99
C GLY A 189 -6.21 11.37 3.16
N GLY A 190 -6.29 12.24 4.17
CA GLY A 190 -5.22 13.20 4.43
C GLY A 190 -3.87 12.51 4.54
N ALA A 191 -3.83 11.34 5.19
CA ALA A 191 -2.71 10.41 5.09
C ALA A 191 -2.94 9.38 3.97
N ILE A 192 -3.96 8.52 4.11
CA ILE A 192 -4.16 7.35 3.23
C ILE A 192 -5.53 7.39 2.57
N ILE A 193 -5.57 7.21 1.25
CA ILE A 193 -6.78 6.80 0.53
C ILE A 193 -6.62 5.36 0.02
N ASN A 194 -7.61 4.51 0.28
CA ASN A 194 -7.53 3.08 -0.03
C ASN A 194 -8.71 2.61 -0.90
N PHE A 195 -8.41 2.21 -2.13
CA PHE A 195 -9.32 1.50 -3.05
C PHE A 195 -8.99 0.00 -3.16
N GLY A 196 -7.85 -0.43 -2.62
CA GLY A 196 -7.37 -1.81 -2.65
C GLY A 196 -7.45 -2.48 -1.29
N THR A 197 -6.51 -3.39 -1.02
CA THR A 197 -6.36 -4.01 0.31
C THR A 197 -5.23 -3.35 1.08
N LEU A 198 -5.53 -2.90 2.30
CA LEU A 198 -4.57 -2.29 3.23
C LEU A 198 -4.58 -3.07 4.54
N THR A 199 -3.40 -3.46 5.00
CA THR A 199 -3.17 -3.87 6.40
C THR A 199 -2.20 -2.90 7.05
N MET A 200 -2.59 -2.29 8.16
CA MET A 200 -1.73 -1.41 8.95
C MET A 200 -1.61 -1.94 10.38
N SER A 201 -0.39 -2.07 10.89
CA SER A 201 -0.14 -2.58 12.25
C SER A 201 0.90 -1.76 13.01
N ASN A 202 0.76 -1.63 14.33
CA ASN A 202 1.77 -0.97 15.18
C ASN A 202 2.21 0.40 14.64
N SER A 203 1.28 1.16 14.07
CA SER A 203 1.57 2.38 13.31
C SER A 203 0.73 3.55 13.82
N ILE A 204 1.10 4.77 13.39
CA ILE A 204 0.46 6.00 13.86
C ILE A 204 0.04 6.85 12.66
N LEU A 205 -1.23 7.25 12.61
CA LEU A 205 -1.74 8.31 11.75
C LEU A 205 -1.94 9.57 12.61
N ASN A 206 -1.10 10.59 12.43
CA ASN A 206 -1.09 11.77 13.28
C ASN A 206 -1.20 13.09 12.51
N LYS A 207 -2.06 14.02 12.92
CA LYS A 207 -2.12 15.38 12.34
C LYS A 207 -2.33 15.42 10.82
N ASN A 208 -3.00 14.44 10.24
CA ASN A 208 -3.30 14.44 8.81
C ASN A 208 -4.62 15.17 8.52
N THR A 209 -4.69 15.86 7.39
CA THR A 209 -5.82 16.75 7.08
C THR A 209 -6.45 16.43 5.72
N ALA A 210 -7.79 16.40 5.67
CA ALA A 210 -8.54 16.30 4.44
C ALA A 210 -9.70 17.29 4.40
N PRO A 211 -10.09 17.81 3.23
CA PRO A 211 -11.22 18.74 3.12
C PRO A 211 -12.57 18.06 3.32
N ILE A 212 -12.75 16.78 2.95
CA ILE A 212 -14.05 16.10 3.03
C ILE A 212 -13.99 14.90 3.97
N ASN A 213 -13.30 13.81 3.58
CA ASN A 213 -13.43 12.52 4.28
C ASN A 213 -12.10 12.00 4.79
N GLY A 214 -12.06 11.52 6.03
CA GLY A 214 -10.93 10.75 6.54
C GLY A 214 -9.65 11.57 6.62
N GLY A 215 -9.47 12.34 7.71
CA GLY A 215 -8.23 13.08 7.92
C GLY A 215 -7.02 12.14 7.95
N GLY A 216 -7.13 11.02 8.65
CA GLY A 216 -6.13 9.95 8.65
C GLY A 216 -6.30 8.98 7.48
N LEU A 217 -7.43 8.27 7.47
CA LEU A 217 -7.72 7.20 6.49
C LEU A 217 -9.09 7.40 5.85
N ASN A 218 -9.15 7.21 4.53
CA ASN A 218 -10.39 7.11 3.78
C ASN A 218 -10.43 5.79 3.00
N THR A 219 -11.25 4.84 3.45
CA THR A 219 -11.51 3.57 2.75
C THR A 219 -12.63 3.79 1.75
N GLN A 220 -12.33 3.63 0.47
CA GLN A 220 -13.24 3.86 -0.64
C GLN A 220 -14.07 2.61 -0.98
N PRO A 221 -15.12 2.71 -1.81
CA PRO A 221 -15.91 1.55 -2.22
C PRO A 221 -15.04 0.41 -2.77
N ASN A 222 -15.33 -0.82 -2.35
CA ASN A 222 -14.55 -2.04 -2.61
C ASN A 222 -13.14 -2.09 -2.00
N GLY A 223 -12.70 -1.01 -1.35
CA GLY A 223 -11.48 -1.00 -0.55
C GLY A 223 -11.68 -1.76 0.76
N VAL A 224 -10.62 -2.43 1.20
CA VAL A 224 -10.59 -3.17 2.47
C VAL A 224 -9.42 -2.67 3.30
N SER A 225 -9.70 -2.21 4.52
CA SER A 225 -8.70 -1.70 5.45
C SER A 225 -8.75 -2.48 6.76
N HIS A 226 -7.64 -3.12 7.13
CA HIS A 226 -7.45 -3.77 8.42
C HIS A 226 -6.41 -3.02 9.23
N LEU A 227 -6.82 -2.38 10.33
CA LEU A 227 -5.93 -1.67 11.23
C LEU A 227 -5.81 -2.46 12.53
N ILE A 228 -4.59 -2.65 12.99
CA ILE A 228 -4.28 -3.49 14.15
C ILE A 228 -3.32 -2.74 15.07
N GLN A 229 -3.58 -2.67 16.37
CA GLN A 229 -2.63 -2.17 17.38
C GLN A 229 -2.01 -0.82 16.99
N SER A 230 -2.81 0.09 16.47
CA SER A 230 -2.35 1.35 15.87
C SER A 230 -3.04 2.54 16.53
N ILE A 231 -2.54 3.75 16.26
CA ILE A 231 -3.08 4.98 16.83
C ILE A 231 -3.53 5.91 15.69
N VAL A 232 -4.76 6.39 15.76
CA VAL A 232 -5.31 7.42 14.85
C VAL A 232 -5.61 8.64 15.69
N VAL A 233 -4.77 9.67 15.56
CA VAL A 233 -4.76 10.80 16.51
C VAL A 233 -4.62 12.16 15.84
N ASN A 234 -5.32 13.16 16.36
CA ASN A 234 -5.24 14.56 15.90
C ASN A 234 -5.48 14.76 14.40
N ASN A 235 -6.17 13.85 13.72
CA ASN A 235 -6.48 14.00 12.31
C ASN A 235 -7.73 14.87 12.13
N THR A 236 -7.78 15.63 11.04
CA THR A 236 -8.89 16.55 10.77
C THR A 236 -9.50 16.29 9.40
N SER A 237 -10.82 16.19 9.33
CA SER A 237 -11.59 16.28 8.09
C SER A 237 -12.57 17.45 8.13
N GLY A 238 -12.89 18.04 6.98
CA GLY A 238 -13.91 19.08 6.90
C GLY A 238 -15.36 18.54 6.90
N SER A 239 -15.56 17.25 6.67
CA SER A 239 -16.88 16.61 6.67
C SER A 239 -16.91 15.37 7.58
N LEU A 240 -16.69 14.17 7.05
CA LEU A 240 -16.92 12.93 7.79
C LEU A 240 -15.61 12.26 8.20
N GLY A 241 -15.59 11.67 9.39
CA GLY A 241 -14.49 10.79 9.81
C GLY A 241 -13.20 11.56 10.01
N GLY A 242 -13.09 12.37 11.06
CA GLY A 242 -11.88 13.15 11.32
C GLY A 242 -10.64 12.26 11.38
N GLY A 243 -10.75 11.12 12.06
CA GLY A 243 -9.77 10.05 12.04
C GLY A 243 -9.89 9.19 10.79
N THR A 244 -11.01 8.46 10.68
CA THR A 244 -11.24 7.50 9.60
C THR A 244 -12.63 7.67 8.98
N SER A 245 -12.71 7.59 7.65
CA SER A 245 -13.96 7.50 6.90
C SER A 245 -14.03 6.18 6.12
N ASN A 246 -15.21 5.55 6.11
CA ASN A 246 -15.43 4.26 5.47
C ASN A 246 -16.62 4.28 4.48
N LEU A 247 -16.34 3.88 3.25
CA LEU A 247 -17.32 3.54 2.20
C LEU A 247 -17.10 2.12 1.63
N GLY A 248 -16.06 1.43 2.10
CA GLY A 248 -15.75 0.03 1.79
C GLY A 248 -15.89 -0.82 3.06
N THR A 249 -14.89 -1.65 3.36
CA THR A 249 -14.82 -2.45 4.58
C THR A 249 -13.65 -2.01 5.45
N THR A 250 -13.90 -1.71 6.73
CA THR A 250 -12.85 -1.33 7.68
C THR A 250 -12.95 -2.13 8.97
N ASP A 251 -11.89 -2.85 9.33
CA ASP A 251 -11.77 -3.56 10.62
C ASP A 251 -10.69 -2.92 11.49
N LEU A 252 -11.05 -2.60 12.73
CA LEU A 252 -10.23 -1.91 13.70
C LEU A 252 -10.06 -2.79 14.96
N GLU A 253 -8.90 -3.44 15.10
CA GLU A 253 -8.57 -4.27 16.25
C GLU A 253 -7.44 -3.67 17.13
N GLY A 254 -7.73 -3.38 18.40
CA GLY A 254 -6.72 -2.87 19.33
C GLY A 254 -6.28 -1.43 19.02
N LEU A 255 -7.17 -0.60 18.48
CA LEU A 255 -6.88 0.79 18.11
C LEU A 255 -7.05 1.75 19.28
N VAL A 256 -6.35 2.88 19.21
CA VAL A 256 -6.70 4.12 19.91
C VAL A 256 -7.04 5.19 18.89
N VAL A 257 -8.28 5.68 18.89
CA VAL A 257 -8.78 6.73 17.99
C VAL A 257 -9.21 7.93 18.82
N THR A 258 -8.37 8.96 18.88
CA THR A 258 -8.55 10.07 19.83
C THR A 258 -8.11 11.43 19.32
N GLY A 259 -8.74 12.51 19.81
CA GLY A 259 -8.39 13.89 19.43
C GLY A 259 -8.63 14.22 17.95
N ASN A 260 -9.39 13.40 17.23
CA ASN A 260 -9.68 13.64 15.82
C ASN A 260 -10.88 14.57 15.66
N LYS A 261 -10.92 15.34 14.57
CA LYS A 261 -11.94 16.36 14.32
C LYS A 261 -12.58 16.21 12.95
N GLY A 262 -13.91 16.16 12.90
CA GLY A 262 -14.73 16.20 11.69
C GLY A 262 -15.89 17.18 11.85
N SER A 263 -16.80 17.21 10.87
CA SER A 263 -18.15 17.76 11.02
C SER A 263 -19.16 16.69 11.49
N GLY A 264 -18.86 15.41 11.29
CA GLY A 264 -19.56 14.26 11.86
C GLY A 264 -18.69 13.01 11.87
N GLY A 265 -18.78 12.21 12.92
CA GLY A 265 -17.85 11.12 13.19
C GLY A 265 -16.45 11.66 13.37
N GLY A 266 -16.23 12.49 14.39
CA GLY A 266 -14.93 13.09 14.69
C GLY A 266 -13.81 12.03 14.71
N GLY A 267 -14.07 10.89 15.33
CA GLY A 267 -13.21 9.71 15.28
C GLY A 267 -13.41 8.94 13.97
N ILE A 268 -14.58 8.33 13.83
CA ILE A 268 -14.90 7.38 12.76
C ILE A 268 -16.22 7.77 12.12
N ALA A 269 -16.28 7.81 10.79
CA ALA A 269 -17.53 7.88 10.06
C ALA A 269 -17.66 6.75 9.04
N THR A 270 -18.86 6.19 8.89
CA THR A 270 -19.14 5.18 7.89
C THR A 270 -20.39 5.51 7.07
N GLY A 271 -20.36 5.19 5.78
CA GLY A 271 -21.52 5.25 4.89
C GLY A 271 -22.26 3.91 4.75
N ASN A 272 -21.77 2.85 5.39
CA ASN A 272 -22.32 1.49 5.31
C ASN A 272 -22.14 0.75 6.66
N ALA A 273 -22.58 -0.51 6.73
CA ALA A 273 -22.50 -1.34 7.94
C ALA A 273 -21.15 -2.07 8.13
N ASP A 274 -20.21 -1.93 7.18
CA ASP A 274 -18.98 -2.73 7.11
C ASP A 274 -17.83 -2.11 7.91
N VAL A 275 -18.12 -1.77 9.17
CA VAL A 275 -17.11 -1.33 10.14
C VAL A 275 -17.19 -2.21 11.39
N SER A 276 -16.07 -2.87 11.72
CA SER A 276 -15.93 -3.64 12.96
C SER A 276 -14.90 -3.01 13.89
N ILE A 277 -15.26 -2.89 15.17
CA ILE A 277 -14.38 -2.37 16.21
C ILE A 277 -14.24 -3.43 17.30
N ARG A 278 -13.00 -3.86 17.57
CA ARG A 278 -12.70 -4.92 18.55
C ARG A 278 -11.54 -4.50 19.44
N LYS A 279 -11.73 -4.54 20.76
CA LYS A 279 -10.68 -4.20 21.76
C LYS A 279 -10.05 -2.82 21.54
N SER A 280 -10.81 -1.89 20.98
CA SER A 280 -10.33 -0.56 20.60
C SER A 280 -10.98 0.51 21.48
N ILE A 281 -10.32 1.65 21.59
CA ILE A 281 -10.80 2.85 22.28
C ILE A 281 -11.04 3.91 21.21
N VAL A 282 -12.25 4.46 21.18
CA VAL A 282 -12.63 5.61 20.35
C VAL A 282 -13.19 6.65 21.31
N ASP A 283 -12.40 7.67 21.61
CA ASP A 283 -12.74 8.67 22.64
C ASP A 283 -12.20 10.06 22.31
N ASN A 284 -12.71 11.09 22.99
CA ASN A 284 -12.20 12.47 22.89
C ASN A 284 -12.09 12.99 21.44
N ASN A 285 -13.01 12.60 20.57
CA ASN A 285 -13.10 13.13 19.22
C ASN A 285 -14.20 14.19 19.11
N VAL A 286 -14.12 15.05 18.09
CA VAL A 286 -15.01 16.21 17.94
C VAL A 286 -15.67 16.19 16.55
N PRO A 287 -17.00 16.36 16.44
CA PRO A 287 -17.96 16.61 17.53
C PRO A 287 -18.32 15.36 18.34
N ASP A 288 -18.07 14.18 17.81
CA ASP A 288 -18.46 12.86 18.32
C ASP A 288 -17.37 11.82 18.00
N ASN A 289 -17.45 10.65 18.63
CA ASN A 289 -16.56 9.52 18.36
C ASN A 289 -16.96 8.82 17.06
N CYS A 290 -18.26 8.62 16.81
CA CYS A 290 -18.72 7.89 15.66
C CYS A 290 -19.95 8.47 14.96
N SER A 291 -19.98 8.34 13.62
CA SER A 291 -21.15 8.69 12.81
C SER A 291 -21.45 7.64 11.74
N PRO A 292 -22.73 7.32 11.48
CA PRO A 292 -23.90 7.78 12.22
C PRO A 292 -23.93 7.27 13.67
N LEU A 293 -24.59 8.01 14.56
CA LEU A 293 -24.71 7.65 15.98
C LEU A 293 -25.33 6.26 16.13
N ASN A 294 -24.76 5.43 17.02
CA ASN A 294 -25.25 4.08 17.35
C ASN A 294 -25.30 3.06 16.19
N THR A 295 -24.69 3.33 15.03
CA THR A 295 -24.65 2.37 13.91
C THR A 295 -23.38 1.53 13.89
N ILE A 296 -22.31 2.01 14.53
CA ILE A 296 -21.03 1.30 14.61
C ILE A 296 -20.95 0.57 15.95
N GLN A 297 -21.13 -0.75 15.92
CA GLN A 297 -21.06 -1.58 17.12
C GLN A 297 -19.69 -1.45 17.81
N GLY A 298 -19.70 -1.18 19.11
CA GLY A 298 -18.47 -0.99 19.90
C GLY A 298 -17.94 0.44 19.88
N CYS A 299 -18.62 1.38 19.22
CA CYS A 299 -18.37 2.80 19.37
C CYS A 299 -19.47 3.45 20.21
N VAL A 300 -19.07 4.17 21.26
CA VAL A 300 -19.96 4.93 22.14
C VAL A 300 -19.48 6.38 22.20
N ASP A 301 -20.42 7.31 22.23
CA ASP A 301 -20.15 8.74 22.45
C ASP A 301 -20.22 9.11 23.93
#